data_AF-A0A1V8SWI2-F1
#
_entry.id   AF-A0A1V8SWI2-F1
#
_cell.length_a   1.000
_cell.length_b   1.000
_cell.length_c   1.000
_cell.angle_alpha   90.00
_cell.angle_beta   90.00
_cell.angle_gamma   90.00
#
_symmetry.space_group_name_H-M   'P 1'
#
loop_
_entity.id
_entity.type
_entity.pdbx_description
1 polymer ?
#
loop_
_entity_poly.entity_id
_entity_poly.type
_entity_poly.pdbx_seq_one_letter_code
_entity_poly.pdbx_strand_id
1 'polypeptide(L)'
;MPGVVIQPKATLPAKRVLQDTTSSRRNEQISPSKRRKLDDGAKAFKKPVRRDAKGNVIGSSQPKSQFEVEVLEKFTQDIDTLKHSNSEKDQQWTRPPLGDFNARSDTLTFQQIDAEEGTLHGRKTCVKLFGVTETGHSVLLHVTDFQHYLYVAAPTQFTRGDCEPYRAYLETALAQHQSAIASVQMVMRENIYGFQGNQKSPYLKITVTDPRFINRLRTTIEQGNGNYKGLWKSVDGTILTFDSIQYVLRFMIDTHVAGMSWVSVNPQ
;
A
#
# COMPACT_ATOMS: atom_id res chain seq x y z
N MET A 1 -4.63 -56.03 -30.10
CA MET A 1 -5.86 -55.22 -30.18
C MET A 1 -5.94 -54.33 -28.94
N PRO A 2 -5.48 -53.07 -29.01
CA PRO A 2 -5.68 -52.10 -27.93
C PRO A 2 -6.93 -51.25 -28.21
N GLY A 3 -7.84 -51.18 -27.22
CA GLY A 3 -9.09 -50.42 -27.30
C GLY A 3 -8.85 -48.91 -27.26
N VAL A 4 -9.47 -48.21 -28.21
CA VAL A 4 -9.49 -46.74 -28.30
C VAL A 4 -10.58 -46.22 -27.34
N VAL A 5 -10.17 -45.48 -26.31
CA VAL A 5 -11.09 -44.71 -25.47
C VAL A 5 -11.40 -43.40 -26.19
N ILE A 6 -12.65 -43.24 -26.63
CA ILE A 6 -13.15 -42.02 -27.27
C ILE A 6 -13.42 -40.99 -26.17
N GLN A 7 -12.65 -39.90 -26.14
CA GLN A 7 -12.97 -38.74 -25.30
C GLN A 7 -14.19 -38.00 -25.87
N PRO A 8 -15.13 -37.52 -25.04
CA PRO A 8 -16.22 -36.69 -25.52
C PRO A 8 -15.71 -35.30 -25.94
N LYS A 9 -16.15 -34.85 -27.11
CA LYS A 9 -15.84 -33.54 -27.68
C LYS A 9 -16.34 -32.44 -26.76
N ALA A 10 -15.46 -31.55 -26.30
CA ALA A 10 -15.85 -30.38 -25.52
C ALA A 10 -16.73 -29.44 -26.35
N THR A 11 -17.97 -29.23 -25.90
CA THR A 11 -18.90 -28.26 -26.51
C THR A 11 -18.48 -26.85 -26.09
N LEU A 12 -17.90 -26.09 -27.01
CA LEU A 12 -17.61 -24.68 -26.77
C LEU A 12 -18.93 -23.91 -26.58
N PRO A 13 -19.06 -23.07 -25.54
CA PRO A 13 -20.25 -22.24 -25.38
C PRO A 13 -20.33 -21.24 -26.55
N ALA A 14 -21.54 -21.08 -27.10
CA ALA A 14 -21.79 -20.17 -28.21
C ALA A 14 -21.34 -18.75 -27.85
N LYS A 15 -20.50 -18.17 -28.72
CA LYS A 15 -20.02 -16.79 -28.62
C LYS A 15 -21.24 -15.85 -28.68
N ARG A 16 -21.65 -15.28 -27.55
CA ARG A 16 -22.73 -14.30 -27.51
C ARG A 16 -22.23 -13.01 -28.16
N VAL A 17 -22.84 -12.65 -29.28
CA VAL A 17 -22.58 -11.36 -29.95
C VAL A 17 -23.06 -10.26 -29.00
N LEU A 18 -22.14 -9.37 -28.62
CA LEU A 18 -22.47 -8.13 -27.92
C LEU A 18 -23.36 -7.31 -28.87
N GLN A 19 -24.65 -7.18 -28.55
CA GLN A 19 -25.50 -6.21 -29.24
C GLN A 19 -25.19 -4.83 -28.67
N ASP A 20 -24.55 -3.98 -29.47
CA ASP A 20 -24.39 -2.56 -29.16
C ASP A 20 -25.77 -1.91 -29.02
N THR A 21 -26.16 -1.57 -27.80
CA THR A 21 -27.32 -0.70 -27.53
C THR A 21 -26.98 0.73 -27.95
N THR A 22 -27.06 0.99 -29.25
CA THR A 22 -26.97 2.34 -29.83
C THR A 22 -28.32 3.04 -29.71
N SER A 23 -28.60 3.68 -28.57
CA SER A 23 -29.56 4.80 -28.48
C SER A 23 -29.54 5.47 -27.09
N SER A 24 -28.47 6.19 -26.79
CA SER A 24 -28.45 7.18 -25.70
C SER A 24 -27.69 8.45 -26.08
N ARG A 25 -27.72 8.83 -27.36
CA ARG A 25 -27.32 10.16 -27.83
C ARG A 25 -28.52 10.90 -28.37
N ARG A 26 -29.28 11.54 -27.48
CA ARG A 26 -30.17 12.65 -27.88
C ARG A 26 -30.09 13.79 -26.86
N ASN A 27 -29.26 14.76 -27.24
CA ASN A 27 -29.43 16.20 -27.04
C ASN A 27 -29.31 16.75 -25.60
N GLU A 28 -28.08 17.01 -25.15
CA GLU A 28 -27.82 18.00 -24.10
C GLU A 28 -27.94 19.41 -24.70
N GLN A 29 -28.97 20.16 -24.30
CA GLN A 29 -29.06 21.58 -24.58
C GLN A 29 -28.13 22.36 -23.66
N ILE A 30 -27.20 23.12 -24.26
CA ILE A 30 -26.30 24.04 -23.58
C ILE A 30 -27.11 25.17 -22.95
N SER A 31 -27.07 25.29 -21.62
CA SER A 31 -27.63 26.43 -20.89
C SER A 31 -26.64 27.61 -20.90
N PRO A 32 -27.09 28.87 -21.05
CA PRO A 32 -26.17 30.01 -21.23
C PRO A 32 -25.45 30.40 -19.95
N SER A 33 -24.15 30.67 -20.12
CA SER A 33 -23.19 31.12 -19.11
C SER A 33 -23.56 32.48 -18.49
N LYS A 34 -23.89 32.50 -17.19
CA LYS A 34 -23.84 33.72 -16.36
C LYS A 34 -22.55 33.75 -15.55
N ARG A 35 -21.68 34.71 -15.87
CA ARG A 35 -20.47 35.07 -15.12
C ARG A 35 -20.80 35.27 -13.64
N ARG A 36 -20.12 34.54 -12.74
CA ARG A 36 -20.12 34.84 -11.30
C ARG A 36 -19.00 35.82 -10.97
N LYS A 37 -19.38 36.98 -10.44
CA LYS A 37 -18.49 37.95 -9.79
C LYS A 37 -18.23 37.42 -8.37
N LEU A 38 -16.96 37.25 -7.99
CA LEU A 38 -16.58 36.96 -6.60
C LEU A 38 -16.72 38.25 -5.78
N ASP A 39 -17.43 38.16 -4.66
CA ASP A 39 -17.41 39.15 -3.59
C ASP A 39 -17.04 38.45 -2.29
N ASP A 40 -16.17 39.10 -1.53
CA ASP A 40 -15.44 38.59 -0.37
C ASP A 40 -16.28 38.83 0.89
N GLY A 41 -16.60 37.78 1.64
CA GLY A 41 -17.48 37.89 2.82
C GLY A 41 -17.44 36.67 3.75
N ALA A 42 -17.13 36.94 5.01
CA ALA A 42 -16.77 36.00 6.08
C ALA A 42 -17.64 34.73 6.23
N LYS A 43 -16.95 33.61 6.54
CA LYS A 43 -17.55 32.28 6.77
C LYS A 43 -18.37 32.23 8.07
N ALA A 44 -19.70 32.20 7.97
CA ALA A 44 -20.58 31.76 9.06
C ALA A 44 -20.79 30.23 8.99
N PHE A 45 -20.38 29.51 10.04
CA PHE A 45 -20.65 28.07 10.19
C PHE A 45 -22.17 27.83 10.30
N LYS A 46 -22.77 27.13 9.33
CA LYS A 46 -24.18 26.69 9.40
C LYS A 46 -24.28 25.46 10.31
N LYS A 47 -25.14 25.53 11.33
CA LYS A 47 -25.48 24.40 12.22
C LYS A 47 -26.21 23.29 11.44
N PRO A 48 -26.06 22.01 11.82
CA PRO A 48 -26.73 20.90 11.13
C PRO A 48 -28.25 20.95 11.33
N VAL A 49 -28.96 20.59 10.25
CA VAL A 49 -30.42 20.54 10.18
C VAL A 49 -30.94 19.42 11.10
N ARG A 50 -31.86 19.76 12.02
CA ARG A 50 -32.52 18.77 12.90
C ARG A 50 -33.67 18.10 12.15
N ARG A 51 -33.62 16.77 12.05
CA ARG A 51 -34.67 15.92 11.47
C ARG A 51 -35.41 15.21 12.58
N ASP A 52 -36.70 14.93 12.38
CA ASP A 52 -37.49 14.12 13.31
C ASP A 52 -37.26 12.60 13.10
N ALA A 53 -37.87 11.78 13.95
CA ALA A 53 -37.76 10.31 13.89
C ALA A 53 -38.34 9.68 12.61
N LYS A 54 -39.01 10.47 11.75
CA LYS A 54 -39.53 10.07 10.44
C LYS A 54 -38.73 10.66 9.27
N GLY A 55 -37.62 11.34 9.55
CA GLY A 55 -36.69 11.88 8.55
C GLY A 55 -37.08 13.24 7.97
N ASN A 56 -38.15 13.87 8.46
CA ASN A 56 -38.61 15.16 7.96
C ASN A 56 -37.79 16.31 8.57
N VAL A 57 -37.45 17.29 7.74
CA VAL A 57 -36.78 18.53 8.16
C VAL A 57 -37.81 19.40 8.89
N ILE A 58 -37.59 19.63 10.19
CA ILE A 58 -38.49 20.44 11.00
C ILE A 58 -38.38 21.90 10.51
N GLY A 59 -39.42 22.38 9.83
CA GLY A 59 -39.54 23.77 9.35
C GLY A 59 -39.76 23.96 7.84
N SER A 60 -39.81 22.91 7.01
CA SER A 60 -40.21 23.06 5.60
C SER A 60 -41.71 22.85 5.43
N SER A 61 -42.45 23.93 5.14
CA SER A 61 -43.88 23.90 4.77
C SER A 61 -44.10 23.76 3.26
N GLN A 62 -43.05 23.56 2.46
CA GLN A 62 -43.21 23.42 1.03
C GLN A 62 -43.83 22.06 0.69
N PRO A 63 -44.95 22.02 -0.05
CA PRO A 63 -45.48 20.77 -0.58
C PRO A 63 -44.44 20.15 -1.52
N LYS A 64 -44.29 18.83 -1.45
CA LYS A 64 -43.37 18.09 -2.33
C LYS A 64 -43.64 18.47 -3.79
N SER A 65 -42.56 18.75 -4.51
CA SER A 65 -42.66 19.11 -5.93
C SER A 65 -43.27 17.95 -6.73
N GLN A 66 -44.03 18.24 -7.79
CA GLN A 66 -44.55 17.21 -8.70
C GLN A 66 -43.45 16.27 -9.21
N PHE A 67 -42.23 16.78 -9.38
CA PHE A 67 -41.07 15.96 -9.74
C PHE A 67 -40.68 14.97 -8.63
N GLU A 68 -40.71 15.38 -7.37
CA GLU A 68 -40.34 14.51 -6.24
C GLU A 68 -41.36 13.39 -6.04
N VAL A 69 -42.64 13.70 -6.20
CA VAL A 69 -43.72 12.71 -6.01
C VAL A 69 -43.83 11.80 -7.22
N GLU A 70 -43.98 12.34 -8.42
CA GLU A 70 -44.36 11.52 -9.57
C GLU A 70 -43.14 10.94 -10.30
N VAL A 71 -42.03 11.66 -10.36
CA VAL A 71 -40.85 11.22 -11.11
C VAL A 71 -39.90 10.44 -10.21
N LEU A 72 -39.63 10.93 -9.00
CA LEU A 72 -38.70 10.27 -8.08
C LEU A 72 -39.28 9.00 -7.46
N GLU A 73 -40.55 9.01 -7.04
CA GLU A 73 -41.18 7.78 -6.51
C GLU A 73 -41.35 6.74 -7.61
N LYS A 74 -41.68 7.16 -8.84
CA LYS A 74 -41.74 6.26 -9.99
C LYS A 74 -40.38 5.70 -10.37
N PHE A 75 -39.32 6.52 -10.40
CA PHE A 75 -37.96 6.00 -10.61
C PHE A 75 -37.51 5.05 -9.51
N THR A 76 -37.89 5.31 -8.25
CA THR A 76 -37.55 4.43 -7.12
C THR A 76 -38.29 3.10 -7.24
N GLN A 77 -39.59 3.14 -7.60
CA GLN A 77 -40.38 1.95 -7.89
C GLN A 77 -39.86 1.19 -9.12
N ASP A 78 -39.45 1.89 -10.17
CA ASP A 78 -38.86 1.29 -11.37
C ASP A 78 -37.52 0.62 -11.05
N ILE A 79 -36.69 1.20 -10.17
CA ILE A 79 -35.43 0.59 -9.69
C ILE A 79 -35.71 -0.64 -8.81
N ASP A 80 -36.66 -0.57 -7.88
CA ASP A 80 -36.95 -1.69 -7.00
C ASP A 80 -37.68 -2.83 -7.73
N THR A 81 -38.55 -2.50 -8.70
CA THR A 81 -39.11 -3.49 -9.62
C THR A 81 -38.00 -4.08 -10.48
N LEU A 82 -37.07 -3.30 -11.05
CA LEU A 82 -35.89 -3.85 -11.73
C LEU A 82 -35.07 -4.75 -10.80
N LYS A 83 -34.80 -4.40 -9.54
CA LYS A 83 -34.06 -5.28 -8.62
C LYS A 83 -34.75 -6.63 -8.39
N HIS A 84 -36.08 -6.66 -8.44
CA HIS A 84 -36.86 -7.88 -8.18
C HIS A 84 -37.28 -8.63 -9.46
N SER A 85 -37.38 -7.96 -10.60
CA SER A 85 -37.80 -8.51 -11.90
C SER A 85 -36.66 -8.66 -12.90
N ASN A 86 -35.47 -8.11 -12.61
CA ASN A 86 -34.31 -8.33 -13.45
C ASN A 86 -33.83 -9.77 -13.24
N SER A 87 -34.05 -10.61 -14.25
CA SER A 87 -33.56 -11.98 -14.31
C SER A 87 -32.03 -12.08 -14.37
N GLU A 88 -31.34 -10.94 -14.54
CA GLU A 88 -29.91 -10.80 -14.28
C GLU A 88 -29.68 -10.92 -12.77
N LYS A 89 -29.60 -12.16 -12.29
CA LYS A 89 -28.86 -12.42 -11.05
C LYS A 89 -27.47 -11.84 -11.27
N ASP A 90 -27.08 -10.88 -10.43
CA ASP A 90 -25.70 -10.41 -10.36
C ASP A 90 -24.80 -11.65 -10.38
N GLN A 91 -24.05 -11.84 -11.46
CA GLN A 91 -23.26 -13.05 -11.66
C GLN A 91 -22.09 -13.02 -10.69
N GLN A 92 -22.33 -13.59 -9.51
CA GLN A 92 -21.32 -13.75 -8.47
C GLN A 92 -20.43 -14.92 -8.86
N TRP A 93 -19.38 -14.64 -9.63
CA TRP A 93 -18.32 -15.61 -9.90
C TRP A 93 -17.36 -15.67 -8.71
N THR A 94 -17.42 -16.77 -7.96
CA THR A 94 -16.44 -17.05 -6.91
C THR A 94 -15.18 -17.67 -7.49
N ARG A 95 -14.05 -17.51 -6.80
CA ARG A 95 -12.82 -18.24 -7.13
C ARG A 95 -12.99 -19.74 -6.86
N PRO A 96 -12.16 -20.59 -7.49
CA PRO A 96 -12.15 -22.02 -7.19
C PRO A 96 -11.79 -22.30 -5.71
N PRO A 97 -12.37 -23.35 -5.09
CA PRO A 97 -12.01 -23.78 -3.74
C PRO A 97 -10.57 -24.32 -3.69
N LEU A 98 -9.90 -24.17 -2.55
CA LEU A 98 -8.45 -24.44 -2.38
C LEU A 98 -8.04 -25.91 -2.57
N GLY A 99 -8.97 -26.87 -2.54
CA GLY A 99 -8.66 -28.29 -2.65
C GLY A 99 -8.02 -28.86 -1.37
N ASP A 100 -7.04 -29.74 -1.53
CA ASP A 100 -6.35 -30.52 -0.49
C ASP A 100 -4.99 -29.94 -0.06
N PHE A 101 -4.76 -28.64 -0.29
CA PHE A 101 -3.51 -27.96 0.05
C PHE A 101 -3.09 -28.16 1.51
N ASN A 102 -1.85 -28.61 1.69
CA ASN A 102 -1.25 -28.83 3.00
C ASN A 102 0.03 -27.99 3.16
N ALA A 103 -0.02 -27.03 4.09
CA ALA A 103 1.08 -26.11 4.38
C ALA A 103 2.39 -26.79 4.85
N ARG A 104 2.36 -28.07 5.24
CA ARG A 104 3.54 -28.82 5.70
C ARG A 104 4.24 -29.62 4.60
N SER A 105 3.59 -29.87 3.48
CA SER A 105 4.15 -30.67 2.38
C SER A 105 4.26 -29.89 1.08
N ASP A 106 3.37 -28.93 0.87
CA ASP A 106 3.19 -28.32 -0.43
C ASP A 106 3.90 -26.97 -0.49
N THR A 107 4.64 -26.73 -1.57
CA THR A 107 5.21 -25.42 -1.86
C THR A 107 4.13 -24.48 -2.39
N LEU A 108 3.98 -23.32 -1.76
CA LEU A 108 3.08 -22.27 -2.23
C LEU A 108 3.80 -21.44 -3.29
N THR A 109 3.35 -21.53 -4.55
CA THR A 109 3.85 -20.72 -5.66
C THR A 109 2.74 -19.84 -6.23
N PHE A 110 2.99 -18.54 -6.31
CA PHE A 110 2.02 -17.57 -6.81
C PHE A 110 2.71 -16.38 -7.48
N GLN A 111 2.01 -15.74 -8.40
CA GLN A 111 2.46 -14.46 -8.97
C GLN A 111 2.02 -13.33 -8.05
N GLN A 112 2.99 -12.59 -7.52
CA GLN A 112 2.74 -11.40 -6.73
C GLN A 112 2.25 -10.27 -7.64
N ILE A 113 1.22 -9.53 -7.21
CA ILE A 113 0.63 -8.39 -7.96
C ILE A 113 0.80 -7.07 -7.22
N ASP A 114 0.78 -7.10 -5.89
CA ASP A 114 0.90 -5.91 -5.06
C ASP A 114 1.68 -6.22 -3.78
N ALA A 115 2.36 -5.21 -3.24
CA ALA A 115 3.18 -5.30 -2.05
C ALA A 115 2.94 -4.07 -1.18
N GLU A 116 2.46 -4.28 0.05
CA GLU A 116 2.19 -3.20 1.00
C GLU A 116 2.91 -3.41 2.32
N GLU A 117 3.14 -2.31 3.03
CA GLU A 117 3.51 -2.36 4.44
C GLU A 117 2.26 -2.72 5.26
N GLY A 118 2.37 -3.72 6.12
CA GLY A 118 1.30 -4.18 6.99
C GLY A 118 1.78 -4.43 8.41
N THR A 119 0.85 -4.84 9.28
CA THR A 119 1.18 -5.31 10.62
C THR A 119 0.60 -6.70 10.86
N LEU A 120 1.33 -7.54 11.59
CA LEU A 120 0.94 -8.90 11.93
C LEU A 120 1.06 -9.11 13.45
N HIS A 121 0.10 -9.84 14.05
CA HIS A 121 0.08 -10.28 15.46
C HIS A 121 0.61 -9.25 16.48
N GLY A 122 -0.11 -8.15 16.70
CA GLY A 122 0.20 -7.23 17.80
C GLY A 122 1.23 -6.13 17.47
N ARG A 123 1.17 -5.58 16.25
CA ARG A 123 1.94 -4.42 15.75
C ARG A 123 3.36 -4.70 15.26
N LYS A 124 3.76 -5.96 15.04
CA LYS A 124 5.02 -6.21 14.31
C LYS A 124 4.82 -5.84 12.85
N THR A 125 5.68 -4.98 12.33
CA THR A 125 5.62 -4.58 10.92
C THR A 125 6.03 -5.75 10.03
N CYS A 126 5.30 -5.93 8.92
CA CYS A 126 5.52 -6.99 7.93
C CYS A 126 5.34 -6.42 6.52
N VAL A 127 5.90 -7.09 5.52
CA VAL A 127 5.53 -6.82 4.12
C VAL A 127 4.44 -7.82 3.73
N LYS A 128 3.33 -7.33 3.20
CA LYS A 128 2.25 -8.16 2.68
C LYS A 128 2.37 -8.25 1.17
N LEU A 129 2.47 -9.46 0.66
CA LEU A 129 2.42 -9.72 -0.77
C LEU A 129 1.04 -10.26 -1.12
N PHE A 130 0.36 -9.58 -2.04
CA PHE A 130 -0.87 -10.06 -2.64
C PHE A 130 -0.56 -10.70 -3.97
N GLY A 131 -1.31 -11.73 -4.34
CA GLY A 131 -1.13 -12.37 -5.62
C GLY A 131 -2.12 -13.47 -5.92
N VAL A 132 -1.84 -14.21 -6.99
CA VAL A 132 -2.70 -15.29 -7.46
C VAL A 132 -1.84 -16.50 -7.85
N THR A 133 -2.26 -17.70 -7.47
CA THR A 133 -1.65 -18.95 -7.93
C THR A 133 -1.97 -19.20 -9.41
N GLU A 134 -1.23 -20.13 -10.05
CA GLU A 134 -1.54 -20.56 -11.42
C GLU A 134 -2.99 -21.10 -11.55
N THR A 135 -3.49 -21.75 -10.51
CA THR A 135 -4.85 -22.31 -10.43
C THR A 135 -5.94 -21.28 -10.08
N GLY A 136 -5.59 -20.00 -9.92
CA GLY A 136 -6.56 -18.92 -9.72
C GLY A 136 -6.96 -18.64 -8.26
N HIS A 137 -6.23 -19.16 -7.27
CA HIS A 137 -6.46 -18.85 -5.86
C HIS A 137 -5.79 -17.54 -5.47
N SER A 138 -6.50 -16.68 -4.76
CA SER A 138 -5.90 -15.45 -4.19
C SER A 138 -5.03 -15.79 -2.99
N VAL A 139 -3.85 -15.17 -2.92
CA VAL A 139 -2.87 -15.38 -1.87
C VAL A 139 -2.56 -14.05 -1.18
N LEU A 140 -2.52 -14.09 0.15
CA LEU A 140 -1.93 -13.06 1.00
C LEU A 140 -0.79 -13.70 1.78
N LEU A 141 0.45 -13.33 1.47
CA LEU A 141 1.64 -13.76 2.18
C LEU A 141 2.12 -12.64 3.10
N HIS A 142 2.26 -12.93 4.39
CA HIS A 142 2.87 -12.02 5.34
C HIS A 142 4.36 -12.37 5.49
N VAL A 143 5.24 -11.50 5.00
CA VAL A 143 6.69 -11.61 5.17
C VAL A 143 7.09 -10.85 6.43
N THR A 144 7.66 -11.56 7.38
CA THR A 144 8.03 -11.06 8.72
C THR A 144 9.54 -10.96 8.88
N ASP A 145 9.98 -10.32 9.97
CA ASP A 145 11.39 -10.22 10.40
C ASP A 145 12.34 -9.53 9.40
N PHE A 146 11.80 -8.73 8.48
CA PHE A 146 12.57 -7.81 7.67
C PHE A 146 12.75 -6.47 8.42
N GLN A 147 13.99 -6.03 8.58
CA GLN A 147 14.31 -4.79 9.30
C GLN A 147 14.82 -3.72 8.34
N HIS A 148 14.27 -2.51 8.42
CA HIS A 148 14.70 -1.39 7.60
C HIS A 148 16.03 -0.81 8.08
N TYR A 149 16.78 -0.20 7.17
CA TYR A 149 18.09 0.37 7.50
C TYR A 149 18.47 1.53 6.57
N LEU A 150 19.41 2.34 7.03
CA LEU A 150 20.08 3.37 6.25
C LEU A 150 21.59 3.30 6.46
N TYR A 151 22.34 4.02 5.62
CA TYR A 151 23.80 4.12 5.75
C TYR A 151 24.26 5.54 6.07
N VAL A 152 25.37 5.63 6.79
CA VAL A 152 26.10 6.87 7.08
C VAL A 152 27.59 6.62 6.86
N ALA A 153 28.33 7.57 6.29
CA ALA A 153 29.79 7.42 6.17
C ALA A 153 30.43 7.39 7.57
N ALA A 154 31.30 6.42 7.83
CA ALA A 154 31.97 6.30 9.12
C ALA A 154 33.07 7.38 9.24
N PRO A 155 33.15 8.12 10.36
CA PRO A 155 34.20 9.10 10.55
C PRO A 155 35.53 8.39 10.83
N THR A 156 36.65 9.05 10.56
CA THR A 156 38.00 8.44 10.53
C THR A 156 38.43 7.76 11.83
N GLN A 157 37.90 8.18 12.98
CA GLN A 157 38.22 7.63 14.29
C GLN A 157 37.16 6.66 14.83
N PHE A 158 36.12 6.36 14.06
CA PHE A 158 35.09 5.41 14.47
C PHE A 158 35.62 3.99 14.31
N THR A 159 35.58 3.21 15.39
CA THR A 159 36.02 1.81 15.37
C THR A 159 34.84 0.84 15.50
N ARG A 160 35.07 -0.46 15.27
CA ARG A 160 34.03 -1.48 15.52
C ARG A 160 33.60 -1.54 16.98
N GLY A 161 34.48 -1.18 17.92
CA GLY A 161 34.16 -1.09 19.34
C GLY A 161 33.19 0.04 19.69
N ASP A 162 33.08 1.05 18.82
CA ASP A 162 32.14 2.16 19.00
C ASP A 162 30.72 1.84 18.48
N CYS A 163 30.49 0.71 17.79
CA CYS A 163 29.17 0.36 17.24
C CYS A 163 28.08 0.27 18.32
N GLU A 164 28.34 -0.46 19.41
CA GLU A 164 27.36 -0.64 20.49
C GLU A 164 27.16 0.64 21.32
N PRO A 165 28.21 1.36 21.73
CA PRO A 165 28.07 2.69 22.32
C PRO A 165 27.31 3.68 21.42
N TYR A 166 27.55 3.65 20.10
CA TYR A 166 26.84 4.50 19.16
C TYR A 166 25.36 4.14 19.03
N ARG A 167 25.03 2.84 19.05
CA ARG A 167 23.64 2.36 19.12
C ARG A 167 22.91 2.95 20.32
N ALA A 168 23.50 2.86 21.52
CA ALA A 168 22.94 3.41 22.75
C ALA A 168 22.81 4.95 22.71
N TYR A 169 23.78 5.63 22.11
CA TYR A 169 23.73 7.08 21.88
C TYR A 169 22.55 7.46 20.97
N LEU A 170 22.34 6.76 19.86
CA LEU A 170 21.23 7.01 18.95
C LEU A 170 19.87 6.73 19.59
N GLU A 171 19.74 5.67 20.39
CA GLU A 171 18.51 5.40 21.15
C GLU A 171 18.16 6.55 22.09
N THR A 172 19.17 7.09 22.78
CA THR A 172 19.00 8.25 23.67
C THR A 172 18.61 9.49 22.88
N ALA A 173 19.27 9.75 21.74
CA ALA A 173 18.99 10.90 20.88
C ALA A 173 17.59 10.87 20.25
N LEU A 174 17.09 9.68 19.92
CA LEU A 174 15.74 9.50 19.38
C LEU A 174 14.65 9.73 20.43
N ALA A 175 14.97 9.58 21.71
CA ALA A 175 14.07 9.78 22.85
C ALA A 175 12.71 9.07 22.64
N GLN A 176 12.74 7.78 22.32
CA GLN A 176 11.56 6.94 22.16
C GLN A 176 11.33 6.08 23.40
N HIS A 177 10.06 5.80 23.72
CA HIS A 177 9.70 4.89 24.81
C HIS A 177 10.03 3.43 24.48
N GLN A 178 10.03 3.08 23.19
CA GLN A 178 10.41 1.75 22.70
C GLN A 178 11.75 1.83 21.98
N SER A 179 12.56 0.77 22.07
CA SER A 179 13.83 0.67 21.35
C SER A 179 13.60 0.83 19.85
N ALA A 180 14.26 1.81 19.25
CA ALA A 180 14.13 2.18 17.84
C ALA A 180 15.27 1.61 16.98
N ILE A 181 16.44 1.35 17.57
CA ILE A 181 17.65 0.90 16.87
C ILE A 181 17.92 -0.58 17.19
N ALA A 182 17.78 -1.42 16.17
CA ALA A 182 18.07 -2.84 16.27
C ALA A 182 19.58 -3.11 16.32
N SER A 183 20.35 -2.47 15.43
CA SER A 183 21.81 -2.67 15.38
C SER A 183 22.53 -1.55 14.63
N VAL A 184 23.82 -1.40 14.95
CA VAL A 184 24.77 -0.58 14.19
C VAL A 184 25.92 -1.51 13.77
N GLN A 185 26.23 -1.54 12.48
CA GLN A 185 27.30 -2.39 11.94
C GLN A 185 28.20 -1.59 11.02
N MET A 186 29.52 -1.77 11.13
CA MET A 186 30.46 -1.18 10.19
C MET A 186 30.60 -2.07 8.96
N VAL A 187 30.42 -1.49 7.77
CA VAL A 187 30.47 -2.18 6.48
C VAL A 187 31.30 -1.39 5.47
N MET A 188 31.94 -2.08 4.53
CA MET A 188 32.67 -1.42 3.43
C MET A 188 31.72 -1.20 2.24
N ARG A 189 31.60 0.04 1.79
CA ARG A 189 30.73 0.48 0.67
C ARG A 189 31.44 1.52 -0.18
N GLU A 190 30.94 1.75 -1.38
CA GLU A 190 31.43 2.76 -2.31
C GLU A 190 30.28 3.72 -2.61
N ASN A 191 30.59 5.01 -2.74
CA ASN A 191 29.60 6.00 -3.12
C ASN A 191 29.35 5.91 -4.63
N ILE A 192 28.08 5.94 -5.04
CA ILE A 192 27.70 5.96 -6.46
C ILE A 192 28.05 7.30 -7.14
N TYR A 193 28.16 8.39 -6.37
CA TYR A 193 28.44 9.70 -6.92
C TYR A 193 29.94 9.92 -7.15
N GLY A 194 30.32 10.00 -8.43
CA GLY A 194 31.70 10.19 -8.86
C GLY A 194 32.50 8.89 -8.86
N PHE A 195 33.56 8.85 -9.66
CA PHE A 195 34.48 7.70 -9.67
C PHE A 195 35.48 7.81 -8.52
N GLN A 196 35.46 6.83 -7.60
CA GLN A 196 36.34 6.80 -6.42
C GLN A 196 37.49 5.79 -6.57
N GLY A 197 37.84 5.38 -7.79
CA GLY A 197 38.93 4.44 -8.01
C GLY A 197 38.61 3.00 -7.59
N ASN A 198 37.32 2.60 -7.57
CA ASN A 198 36.85 1.31 -7.06
C ASN A 198 37.28 1.03 -5.61
N GLN A 199 37.50 2.08 -4.82
CA GLN A 199 37.92 1.97 -3.44
C GLN A 199 36.70 2.02 -2.51
N LYS A 200 36.54 0.97 -1.70
CA LYS A 200 35.50 0.97 -0.67
C LYS A 200 35.96 1.75 0.56
N SER A 201 35.05 2.56 1.08
CA SER A 201 35.20 3.31 2.33
C SER A 201 34.34 2.67 3.44
N PRO A 202 34.66 2.90 4.72
CA PRO A 202 33.85 2.41 5.82
C PRO A 202 32.55 3.23 5.96
N TYR A 203 31.43 2.53 6.13
CA TYR A 203 30.10 3.05 6.38
C TYR A 203 29.49 2.36 7.60
N LEU A 204 28.53 3.02 8.24
CA LEU A 204 27.72 2.49 9.31
C LEU A 204 26.36 2.12 8.74
N LYS A 205 26.01 0.82 8.79
CA LYS A 205 24.66 0.31 8.57
C LYS A 205 23.89 0.42 9.88
N ILE A 206 22.87 1.28 9.91
CA ILE A 206 22.02 1.46 11.09
C ILE A 206 20.68 0.84 10.78
N THR A 207 20.34 -0.22 11.52
CA THR A 207 19.11 -0.98 11.34
C THR A 207 18.11 -0.59 12.41
N VAL A 208 16.87 -0.30 12.03
CA VAL A 208 15.79 0.06 12.95
C VAL A 208 14.91 -1.14 13.29
N THR A 209 14.32 -1.13 14.49
CA THR A 209 13.39 -2.17 14.94
C THR A 209 12.05 -2.14 14.20
N ASP A 210 11.64 -0.95 13.76
CA ASP A 210 10.39 -0.70 13.05
C ASP A 210 10.65 0.34 11.94
N PRO A 211 10.21 0.11 10.70
CA PRO A 211 10.42 1.05 9.60
C PRO A 211 9.88 2.45 9.85
N ARG A 212 8.88 2.62 10.73
CA ARG A 212 8.35 3.94 11.11
C ARG A 212 9.41 4.86 11.73
N PHE A 213 10.47 4.29 12.29
CA PHE A 213 11.58 5.05 12.87
C PHE A 213 12.61 5.55 11.87
N ILE A 214 12.62 5.04 10.63
CA ILE A 214 13.70 5.32 9.67
C ILE A 214 13.81 6.82 9.34
N ASN A 215 12.68 7.49 9.13
CA ASN A 215 12.66 8.91 8.77
C ASN A 215 13.10 9.78 9.95
N ARG A 216 12.66 9.43 11.17
CA ARG A 216 13.07 10.14 12.38
C ARG A 216 14.58 9.98 12.61
N LEU A 217 15.09 8.76 12.52
CA LEU A 217 16.53 8.47 12.60
C LEU A 217 17.32 9.29 11.58
N ARG A 218 16.88 9.28 10.33
CA ARG A 218 17.49 10.07 9.26
C ARG A 218 17.57 11.55 9.62
N THR A 219 16.43 12.14 9.99
CA THR A 219 16.36 13.56 10.37
C THR A 219 17.24 13.88 11.58
N THR A 220 17.26 13.02 12.60
CA THR A 220 18.12 13.20 13.78
C THR A 220 19.61 13.19 13.42
N ILE A 221 20.03 12.33 12.49
CA ILE A 221 21.41 12.29 12.00
C ILE A 221 21.73 13.53 11.16
N GLU A 222 20.88 13.86 10.19
CA GLU A 222 21.10 14.99 9.27
C GLU A 222 21.12 16.35 9.98
N GLN A 223 20.37 16.50 11.07
CA GLN A 223 20.37 17.71 11.92
C GLN A 223 21.57 17.79 12.88
N GLY A 224 22.48 16.81 12.88
CA GLY A 224 23.68 16.80 13.73
C GLY A 224 23.48 16.22 15.13
N ASN A 225 22.24 15.95 15.55
CA ASN A 225 21.96 15.30 16.84
C ASN A 225 22.52 13.85 16.90
N GLY A 226 22.78 13.24 15.75
CA GLY A 226 23.47 11.95 15.61
C GLY A 226 25.01 12.01 15.71
N ASN A 227 25.62 13.16 16.01
CA ASN A 227 27.07 13.34 16.01
C ASN A 227 27.74 12.82 17.31
N TYR A 228 27.88 11.50 17.40
CA TYR A 228 28.52 10.84 18.53
C TYR A 228 29.97 11.30 18.74
N LYS A 229 30.28 11.72 19.97
CA LYS A 229 31.58 12.27 20.40
C LYS A 229 32.10 13.44 19.53
N GLY A 230 31.25 14.08 18.72
CA GLY A 230 31.69 15.12 17.78
C GLY A 230 32.61 14.60 16.67
N LEU A 231 32.53 13.31 16.31
CA LEU A 231 33.43 12.69 15.34
C LEU A 231 33.19 13.16 13.90
N TRP A 232 31.94 13.53 13.57
CA TRP A 232 31.64 14.11 12.26
C TRP A 232 31.97 15.60 12.28
N LYS A 233 33.01 15.96 11.52
CA LYS A 233 33.46 17.34 11.32
C LYS A 233 32.75 17.91 10.09
N SER A 234 31.50 18.31 10.23
CA SER A 234 30.76 19.03 9.20
C SER A 234 30.76 20.52 9.51
N VAL A 235 31.04 21.36 8.52
CA VAL A 235 31.06 22.82 8.65
C VAL A 235 29.68 23.35 9.08
N ASP A 236 28.63 22.73 8.54
CA ASP A 236 27.24 23.09 8.82
C ASP A 236 26.61 22.20 9.91
N GLY A 237 27.40 21.31 10.53
CA GLY A 237 26.92 20.32 11.49
C GLY A 237 26.07 19.19 10.89
N THR A 238 25.84 19.19 9.58
CA THR A 238 25.00 18.20 8.89
C THR A 238 25.76 16.91 8.59
N ILE A 239 25.11 15.77 8.76
CA ILE A 239 25.67 14.45 8.44
C ILE A 239 24.87 13.85 7.29
N LEU A 240 25.56 13.50 6.19
CA LEU A 240 24.92 12.88 5.04
C LEU A 240 24.50 11.44 5.35
N THR A 241 23.25 11.14 5.00
CA THR A 241 22.71 9.78 5.02
C THR A 241 22.53 9.27 3.60
N PHE A 242 22.61 7.96 3.43
CA PHE A 242 22.53 7.28 2.15
C PHE A 242 21.44 6.21 2.19
N ASP A 243 20.99 5.80 1.00
CA ASP A 243 20.03 4.70 0.82
C ASP A 243 18.65 4.92 1.45
N SER A 244 18.21 6.18 1.50
CA SER A 244 16.86 6.55 1.95
C SER A 244 15.82 6.17 0.90
N ILE A 245 15.33 4.93 0.96
CA ILE A 245 14.24 4.43 0.14
C ILE A 245 13.09 3.88 1.00
N GLN A 246 11.94 3.67 0.37
CA GLN A 246 10.75 3.14 1.06
C GLN A 246 10.97 1.68 1.52
N TYR A 247 10.36 1.33 2.65
CA TYR A 247 10.52 0.02 3.31
C TYR A 247 10.18 -1.17 2.40
N VAL A 248 9.03 -1.12 1.70
CA VAL A 248 8.62 -2.19 0.77
C VAL A 248 9.58 -2.31 -0.40
N LEU A 249 10.02 -1.19 -0.98
CA LEU A 249 10.99 -1.20 -2.08
C LEU A 249 12.34 -1.76 -1.63
N ARG A 250 12.77 -1.43 -0.41
CA ARG A 250 13.97 -1.99 0.21
C ARG A 250 13.89 -3.52 0.33
N PHE A 251 12.76 -4.04 0.80
CA PHE A 251 12.50 -5.48 0.85
C PHE A 251 12.62 -6.13 -0.54
N MET A 252 11.97 -5.55 -1.55
CA MET A 252 11.97 -6.05 -2.92
C MET A 252 13.39 -6.11 -3.51
N ILE A 253 14.19 -5.06 -3.31
CA ILE A 253 15.58 -4.98 -3.79
C ILE A 253 16.44 -6.04 -3.11
N ASP A 254 16.38 -6.13 -1.77
CA ASP A 254 17.25 -7.00 -0.99
C ASP A 254 16.93 -8.49 -1.19
N THR A 255 15.68 -8.83 -1.53
CA THR A 255 15.24 -10.21 -1.81
C THR A 255 15.18 -10.55 -3.29
N HIS A 256 15.54 -9.62 -4.17
CA HIS A 256 15.42 -9.75 -5.63
C HIS A 256 14.00 -10.05 -6.12
N VAL A 257 12.98 -9.65 -5.36
CA VAL A 257 11.57 -9.74 -5.76
C VAL A 257 11.24 -8.54 -6.65
N ALA A 258 11.13 -8.77 -7.95
CA ALA A 258 10.66 -7.77 -8.90
C ALA A 258 9.12 -7.67 -8.86
N GLY A 259 8.57 -6.56 -9.38
CA GLY A 259 7.12 -6.44 -9.54
C GLY A 259 6.57 -7.48 -10.52
N MET A 260 5.37 -8.01 -10.24
CA MET A 260 4.71 -9.04 -11.06
C MET A 260 5.50 -10.36 -11.20
N SER A 261 6.43 -10.61 -10.27
CA SER A 261 7.26 -11.81 -10.28
C SER A 261 6.57 -13.00 -9.60
N TRP A 262 7.09 -14.20 -9.89
CA TRP A 262 6.69 -15.42 -9.22
C TRP A 262 7.48 -15.60 -7.93
N VAL A 263 6.75 -15.86 -6.84
CA VAL A 263 7.32 -16.12 -5.52
C VAL A 263 6.93 -17.54 -5.09
N SER A 264 7.89 -18.24 -4.49
CA SER A 264 7.68 -19.59 -3.97
C SER A 264 8.08 -19.65 -2.50
N VAL A 265 7.19 -20.22 -1.69
CA VAL A 265 7.40 -20.44 -0.26
C VAL A 265 7.39 -21.94 -0.03
N ASN A 266 8.53 -22.46 0.38
CA ASN A 266 8.67 -23.88 0.72
C ASN A 266 8.01 -24.17 2.06
N PRO A 267 7.49 -25.40 2.26
CA PRO A 267 6.99 -25.83 3.56
C PRO A 267 8.10 -25.77 4.61
N GLN A 268 7.72 -25.45 5.85
CA GLN A 268 8.59 -25.44 7.03
C GLN A 268 8.70 -26.82 7.68
#